data_AF-A0A9D7RKZ8-F1
#
_entry.id   AF-A0A9D7RKZ8-F1
#
_cell.length_a   1.000
_cell.length_b   1.000
_cell.length_c   1.000
_cell.angle_alpha   90.00
_cell.angle_beta   90.00
_cell.angle_gamma   90.00
#
_symmetry.space_group_name_H-M   'P 1'
#
loop_
_entity.id
_entity.type
_entity.pdbx_description
1 polymer ?
#
loop_
_entity_poly.entity_id
_entity_poly.type
_entity_poly.pdbx_seq_one_letter_code
_entity_poly.pdbx_strand_id
1 'polypeptide(L)'
;MIRCFLPLCLCCLAIFGFAQPIAAPKQEFRGAWISTVINLDWPIRGASPSQQQAELLRIFEDLKKAGINAIFFQLRSESDAFYQSSLEPWSYYLTGKQGQSPSPFWDPLEFAIRGSPQARYGIARLVQPF
;
A
#
# COMPACT_ATOMS: atom_id res chain seq x y z
N MET A 1 -48.91 15.90 -44.05
CA MET A 1 -47.88 14.83 -44.04
C MET A 1 -46.72 15.07 -43.06
N ILE A 2 -46.87 15.90 -42.01
CA ILE A 2 -45.74 16.30 -41.13
C ILE A 2 -45.85 15.72 -39.69
N ARG A 3 -46.97 15.05 -39.36
CA ARG A 3 -47.27 14.59 -37.99
C ARG A 3 -46.58 13.29 -37.54
N CYS A 4 -45.86 12.58 -38.41
CA CYS A 4 -45.25 11.28 -38.08
C CYS A 4 -43.75 11.32 -37.74
N PHE A 5 -43.05 12.44 -37.92
CA PHE A 5 -41.59 12.51 -37.70
C PHE A 5 -41.18 13.05 -36.32
N LEU A 6 -42.11 13.63 -35.56
CA LEU A 6 -41.85 14.22 -34.25
C LEU A 6 -41.43 13.20 -33.15
N PRO A 7 -41.97 11.97 -33.08
CA PRO A 7 -41.58 11.04 -32.01
C PRO A 7 -40.24 10.34 -32.29
N LEU A 8 -39.79 10.30 -33.56
CA LEU A 8 -38.51 9.70 -33.93
C LEU A 8 -37.32 10.60 -33.56
N CYS A 9 -37.53 11.92 -33.60
CA CYS A 9 -36.49 12.90 -33.25
C CYS A 9 -36.25 12.99 -31.73
N LEU A 10 -37.29 12.76 -30.90
CA LEU A 10 -37.16 12.73 -29.44
C LEU A 10 -36.45 11.47 -28.92
N CYS A 11 -36.56 10.32 -29.59
CA CYS A 11 -35.86 9.09 -29.19
C CYS A 11 -34.33 9.17 -29.40
N CYS A 12 -33.85 9.89 -30.42
CA CYS A 12 -32.41 10.02 -30.67
C CYS A 12 -31.68 10.87 -29.62
N LEU A 13 -32.36 11.84 -29.00
CA LEU A 13 -31.78 12.69 -27.94
C LEU A 13 -31.58 11.95 -26.61
N ALA A 14 -32.32 10.87 -26.36
CA ALA A 14 -32.21 10.09 -25.14
C ALA A 14 -30.98 9.15 -25.11
N ILE A 15 -30.36 8.86 -26.26
CA ILE A 15 -29.23 7.92 -26.36
C ILE A 15 -27.88 8.62 -26.10
N PHE A 16 -27.80 9.95 -26.22
CA PHE A 16 -26.55 10.71 -26.02
C PHE A 16 -26.31 11.20 -24.57
N GLY A 17 -27.22 10.92 -23.63
CA GLY A 17 -27.28 11.60 -22.32
C GLY A 17 -26.40 11.06 -21.18
N PHE A 18 -25.68 9.93 -21.34
CA PHE A 18 -24.99 9.28 -20.20
C PHE A 18 -23.51 8.94 -20.43
N ALA A 19 -22.80 9.71 -21.25
CA ALA A 19 -21.33 9.71 -21.18
C ALA A 19 -20.88 10.65 -20.04
N GLN A 20 -20.87 10.16 -18.80
CA GLN A 20 -20.19 10.88 -17.72
C GLN A 20 -18.69 10.91 -18.08
N PRO A 21 -18.04 12.09 -18.21
CA PRO A 21 -16.61 12.13 -18.35
C PRO A 21 -16.01 11.45 -17.12
N ILE A 22 -15.18 10.44 -17.32
CA ILE A 22 -14.39 9.85 -16.23
C ILE A 22 -13.54 11.00 -15.70
N ALA A 23 -13.92 11.57 -14.56
CA ALA A 23 -13.16 12.62 -13.93
C ALA A 23 -11.78 12.05 -13.62
N ALA A 24 -10.75 12.62 -14.22
CA ALA A 24 -9.38 12.25 -13.90
C ALA A 24 -9.19 12.38 -12.38
N PRO A 25 -8.46 11.45 -11.73
CA PRO A 25 -8.20 11.52 -10.30
C PRO A 25 -7.68 12.91 -9.92
N LYS A 26 -8.21 13.49 -8.83
CA LYS A 26 -7.85 14.85 -8.37
C LYS A 26 -6.36 15.02 -8.11
N GLN A 27 -5.63 13.93 -7.90
CA GLN A 27 -4.18 13.90 -7.70
C GLN A 27 -3.58 12.72 -8.46
N GLU A 28 -2.40 12.93 -9.03
CA GLU A 28 -1.59 11.87 -9.63
C GLU A 28 -1.16 10.85 -8.56
N PHE A 29 -1.33 9.56 -8.85
CA PHE A 29 -0.90 8.48 -7.98
C PHE A 29 0.60 8.22 -8.16
N ARG A 30 1.38 8.32 -7.08
CA ARG A 30 2.82 8.03 -7.05
C ARG A 30 3.09 7.05 -5.92
N GLY A 31 3.04 5.76 -6.27
CA GLY A 31 3.31 4.67 -5.34
C GLY A 31 4.77 4.27 -5.31
N ALA A 32 5.23 3.82 -4.15
CA ALA A 32 6.49 3.09 -4.00
C ALA A 32 6.25 1.78 -3.26
N TRP A 33 7.09 0.78 -3.53
CA TRP A 33 7.03 -0.52 -2.88
C TRP A 33 8.20 -0.68 -1.92
N ILE A 34 7.93 -1.28 -0.75
CA ILE A 34 8.94 -1.67 0.22
C ILE A 34 8.84 -3.18 0.41
N SER A 35 9.80 -3.87 -0.16
CA SER A 35 9.90 -5.33 -0.20
C SER A 35 10.72 -5.84 0.98
N THR A 36 10.20 -6.88 1.62
CA THR A 36 10.81 -7.47 2.81
C THR A 36 11.28 -8.90 2.60
N VAL A 37 10.77 -9.56 1.55
CA VAL A 37 11.36 -10.81 1.04
C VAL A 37 12.84 -10.60 0.75
N ILE A 38 13.68 -11.57 1.12
CA ILE A 38 15.14 -11.53 1.01
C ILE A 38 15.83 -10.29 1.60
N ASN A 39 15.14 -9.52 2.47
CA ASN A 39 15.63 -8.22 2.96
C ASN A 39 15.95 -7.22 1.84
N LEU A 40 15.16 -7.22 0.75
CA LEU A 40 15.46 -6.44 -0.46
C LEU A 40 15.51 -4.93 -0.22
N ASP A 41 14.44 -4.36 0.36
CA ASP A 41 14.37 -2.92 0.67
C ASP A 41 14.50 -2.68 2.18
N TRP A 42 13.88 -3.54 2.99
CA TRP A 42 13.84 -3.43 4.45
C TRP A 42 13.51 -4.77 5.11
N PRO A 43 14.03 -5.10 6.30
CA PRO A 43 15.09 -4.41 7.03
C PRO A 43 16.48 -4.89 6.60
N ILE A 44 17.53 -4.15 6.95
CA ILE A 44 18.90 -4.68 6.92
C ILE A 44 18.98 -5.95 7.78
N ARG A 45 19.54 -7.02 7.18
CA ARG A 45 19.70 -8.31 7.86
C ARG A 45 20.54 -8.16 9.13
N GLY A 46 20.00 -8.65 10.26
CA GLY A 46 20.67 -8.61 11.57
C GLY A 46 20.59 -7.26 12.29
N ALA A 47 19.88 -6.28 11.74
CA ALA A 47 19.64 -5.01 12.42
C ALA A 47 18.82 -5.21 13.71
N SER A 48 19.16 -4.45 14.75
CA SER A 48 18.38 -4.41 16.00
C SER A 48 17.02 -3.75 15.77
N PRO A 49 16.02 -3.99 16.64
CA PRO A 49 14.71 -3.32 16.55
C PRO A 49 14.78 -1.79 16.38
N SER A 50 15.68 -1.11 17.09
CA SER A 50 15.86 0.34 16.96
C SER A 50 16.45 0.74 15.60
N GLN A 51 17.40 -0.05 15.08
CA GLN A 51 17.96 0.17 13.75
C GLN A 51 16.91 -0.06 12.65
N GLN A 52 16.10 -1.11 12.79
CA GLN A 52 14.99 -1.42 11.89
C GLN A 52 13.97 -0.28 11.82
N GLN A 53 13.60 0.29 12.97
CA GLN A 53 12.70 1.44 13.06
C GLN A 53 13.30 2.70 12.42
N ALA A 54 14.56 3.01 12.73
CA ALA A 54 15.25 4.17 12.17
C ALA A 54 15.40 4.07 10.65
N GLU A 55 15.71 2.87 10.14
CA GLU A 55 15.78 2.59 8.72
C GLU A 55 14.43 2.81 8.02
N LEU A 56 13.35 2.29 8.61
CA LEU A 56 12.01 2.43 8.04
C LEU A 56 11.57 3.91 7.98
N LEU A 57 11.85 4.68 9.04
CA LEU A 57 11.60 6.13 9.06
C LEU A 57 12.40 6.86 7.99
N ARG A 58 13.68 6.49 7.81
CA ARG A 58 14.52 7.07 6.76
C ARG A 58 13.93 6.81 5.38
N ILE A 59 13.50 5.57 5.10
CA ILE A 59 12.85 5.21 3.83
C ILE A 59 11.59 6.07 3.61
N PHE A 60 10.74 6.22 4.62
CA PHE A 60 9.53 7.06 4.49
C PHE A 60 9.84 8.52 4.21
N GLU A 61 10.83 9.09 4.89
CA GLU A 61 11.25 10.48 4.65
C GLU A 61 11.88 10.66 3.26
N ASP A 62 12.64 9.69 2.76
CA ASP A 62 13.23 9.74 1.43
C ASP A 62 12.15 9.64 0.33
N LEU A 63 11.18 8.72 0.49
CA LEU A 63 10.04 8.61 -0.42
C LEU A 63 9.19 9.89 -0.43
N LYS A 64 9.01 10.51 0.74
CA LYS A 64 8.33 11.79 0.88
C LYS A 64 9.05 12.93 0.16
N LYS A 65 10.37 13.03 0.31
CA LYS A 65 11.20 14.01 -0.43
C LYS A 65 11.12 13.79 -1.95
N ALA A 66 10.98 12.54 -2.39
CA ALA A 66 10.78 12.18 -3.79
C ALA A 66 9.35 12.45 -4.31
N GLY A 67 8.43 12.94 -3.46
CA GLY A 67 7.05 13.26 -3.87
C GLY A 67 6.11 12.07 -3.97
N ILE A 68 6.51 10.90 -3.44
CA ILE A 68 5.64 9.70 -3.33
C ILE A 68 4.47 10.00 -2.39
N ASN A 69 3.30 9.45 -2.71
CA ASN A 69 2.05 9.62 -1.96
C ASN A 69 1.34 8.29 -1.64
N ALA A 70 1.93 7.14 -1.96
CA ALA A 70 1.41 5.85 -1.54
C ALA A 70 2.56 4.87 -1.30
N ILE A 71 2.45 4.04 -0.26
CA ILE A 71 3.46 3.05 0.08
C ILE A 71 2.80 1.68 0.13
N PHE A 72 3.34 0.75 -0.65
CA PHE A 72 2.99 -0.66 -0.57
C PHE A 72 4.03 -1.36 0.29
N PHE A 73 3.66 -1.70 1.53
CA PHE A 73 4.58 -2.33 2.47
C PHE A 73 4.30 -3.84 2.53
N GLN A 74 5.30 -4.64 2.14
CA GLN A 74 5.18 -6.09 2.11
C GLN A 74 5.27 -6.67 3.53
N LEU A 75 4.10 -6.93 4.13
CA LEU A 75 4.01 -7.41 5.51
C LEU A 75 3.83 -8.93 5.62
N ARG A 76 3.64 -9.61 4.50
CA ARG A 76 3.65 -11.08 4.38
C ARG A 76 4.47 -11.46 3.16
N SER A 77 5.53 -12.24 3.37
CA SER A 77 6.50 -12.56 2.32
C SER A 77 6.47 -14.04 1.97
N GLU A 78 6.56 -14.93 2.97
CA GLU A 78 6.67 -16.38 2.76
C GLU A 78 5.81 -17.16 3.77
N SER A 79 4.50 -16.92 3.75
CA SER A 79 3.56 -17.45 4.78
C SER A 79 4.01 -17.10 6.20
N ASP A 80 4.42 -15.84 6.36
CA ASP A 80 4.89 -15.26 7.60
C ASP A 80 4.38 -13.81 7.73
N ALA A 81 4.65 -13.18 8.87
CA ALA A 81 4.15 -11.85 9.19
C ALA A 81 5.22 -10.93 9.81
N PHE A 82 5.17 -9.66 9.40
CA PHE A 82 5.90 -8.55 10.02
C PHE A 82 5.03 -7.76 10.99
N TYR A 83 4.16 -8.44 11.72
CA TYR A 83 3.26 -7.89 12.73
C TYR A 83 2.77 -9.04 13.62
N GLN A 84 2.25 -8.71 14.80
CA GLN A 84 1.71 -9.74 15.70
C GLN A 84 0.45 -10.36 15.08
N SER A 85 0.55 -11.63 14.69
CA SER A 85 -0.56 -12.40 14.11
C SER A 85 -0.92 -13.61 14.95
N SER A 86 -2.19 -13.96 14.98
CA SER A 86 -2.68 -15.24 15.52
C SER A 86 -2.70 -16.36 14.46
N LEU A 87 -2.47 -16.04 13.18
CA LEU A 87 -2.57 -16.97 12.06
C LEU A 87 -1.19 -17.33 11.50
N GLU A 88 -0.30 -16.35 11.39
CA GLU A 88 0.99 -16.48 10.72
C GLU A 88 2.15 -16.37 11.72
N PRO A 89 3.24 -17.12 11.53
CA PRO A 89 4.45 -16.96 12.33
C PRO A 89 5.15 -15.63 12.02
N TRP A 90 5.96 -15.13 12.96
CA TRP A 90 6.86 -14.00 12.68
C TRP A 90 7.82 -14.31 11.54
N SER A 91 8.10 -13.31 10.70
CA SER A 91 8.96 -13.49 9.54
C SER A 91 10.41 -13.82 9.90
N TYR A 92 10.98 -14.78 9.15
CA TYR A 92 12.42 -15.07 9.18
C TYR A 92 13.24 -13.81 8.86
N TYR A 93 12.79 -12.98 7.92
CA TYR A 93 13.52 -11.80 7.46
C TYR A 93 13.55 -10.66 8.50
N LEU A 94 12.70 -10.72 9.53
CA LEU A 94 12.69 -9.72 10.61
C LEU A 94 13.71 -10.01 11.71
N THR A 95 13.89 -11.28 12.09
CA THR A 95 14.71 -11.67 13.26
C THR A 95 15.81 -12.66 12.94
N GLY A 96 15.84 -13.22 11.73
CA GLY A 96 16.70 -14.34 11.33
C GLY A 96 16.18 -15.70 11.78
N LYS A 97 15.00 -15.77 12.44
CA LYS A 97 14.37 -17.02 12.86
C LYS A 97 12.85 -16.93 12.74
N GLN A 98 12.26 -17.79 11.91
CA GLN A 98 10.80 -17.83 11.74
C GLN A 98 10.09 -18.15 13.06
N GLY A 99 8.96 -17.48 13.30
CA GLY A 99 8.15 -17.60 14.51
C GLY A 99 8.71 -16.86 15.73
N GLN A 100 9.92 -16.30 15.65
CA GLN A 100 10.50 -15.51 16.74
C GLN A 100 10.08 -14.04 16.64
N SER A 101 9.42 -13.54 17.68
CA SER A 101 9.10 -12.12 17.83
C SER A 101 10.39 -11.29 18.01
N PRO A 102 10.41 -10.03 17.54
CA PRO A 102 11.55 -9.15 17.79
C PRO A 102 11.72 -8.87 19.29
N SER A 103 12.97 -8.64 19.70
CA SER A 103 13.35 -8.32 21.08
C SER A 103 14.40 -7.20 21.10
N PRO A 104 14.14 -6.03 21.73
CA PRO A 104 12.89 -5.63 22.38
C PRO A 104 11.66 -5.71 21.45
N PHE A 105 10.50 -5.97 22.04
CA PHE A 105 9.26 -6.12 21.28
C PHE A 105 8.89 -4.83 20.56
N TRP A 106 8.49 -4.97 19.30
CA TRP A 106 7.87 -3.91 18.51
C TRP A 106 7.07 -4.53 17.36
N ASP A 107 6.03 -3.84 16.89
CA ASP A 107 5.22 -4.27 15.75
C ASP A 107 5.49 -3.36 14.53
N PRO A 108 6.09 -3.88 13.44
CA PRO A 108 6.40 -3.10 12.24
C PRO A 108 5.18 -2.51 11.53
N LEU A 109 4.04 -3.20 11.49
CA LEU A 109 2.81 -2.67 10.89
C LEU A 109 2.28 -1.49 11.70
N GLU A 110 2.20 -1.66 13.02
CA GLU A 110 1.77 -0.59 13.92
C GLU A 110 2.69 0.63 13.80
N PHE A 111 4.00 0.39 13.80
CA PHE A 111 4.99 1.44 13.64
C PHE A 111 4.85 2.15 12.29
N ALA A 112 4.66 1.41 11.19
CA ALA A 112 4.49 1.98 9.86
C ALA A 112 3.25 2.88 9.77
N ILE A 113 2.12 2.42 10.33
CA ILE A 113 0.88 3.20 10.39
C ILE A 113 1.05 4.47 11.21
N ARG A 114 1.71 4.40 12.37
CA ARG A 114 1.92 5.55 13.26
C ARG A 114 2.93 6.55 12.70
N GLY A 115 4.04 6.05 12.13
CA GLY A 115 5.15 6.86 11.63
C GLY A 115 4.90 7.49 10.26
N SER A 116 3.94 6.97 9.49
CA SER A 116 3.53 7.59 8.23
C SER A 116 2.59 8.77 8.51
N PRO A 117 2.87 9.98 7.99
CA PRO A 117 1.93 11.10 8.10
C PRO A 117 0.57 10.71 7.48
N GLN A 118 -0.43 10.44 8.31
CA GLN A 118 -1.70 9.81 7.92
C GLN A 118 -2.51 10.60 6.88
N ALA A 119 -2.12 11.83 6.55
CA ALA A 119 -2.85 12.67 5.61
C ALA A 119 -2.49 12.46 4.13
N ARG A 120 -1.40 11.74 3.80
CA ARG A 120 -0.94 11.59 2.41
C ARG A 120 -0.42 10.22 1.99
N TYR A 121 -0.22 9.27 2.89
CA TYR A 121 0.31 7.94 2.56
C TYR A 121 -0.72 6.86 2.82
N GLY A 122 -1.30 6.28 1.76
CA GLY A 122 -2.00 5.01 1.90
C GLY A 122 -0.96 3.90 2.09
N ILE A 123 -0.97 3.22 3.25
CA ILE A 123 -0.23 1.97 3.43
C ILE A 123 -1.15 0.84 2.97
N ALA A 124 -0.86 0.28 1.81
CA ALA A 124 -1.50 -0.93 1.37
C ALA A 124 -0.71 -2.13 1.91
N ARG A 125 -1.38 -2.93 2.75
CA ARG A 125 -0.87 -4.24 3.17
C ARG A 125 -0.93 -5.17 1.97
N LEU A 126 0.22 -5.71 1.60
CA LEU A 126 0.27 -6.72 0.56
C LEU A 126 0.53 -8.09 1.12
N VAL A 127 -0.20 -9.03 0.52
CA VAL A 127 -0.15 -10.45 0.81
C VAL A 127 0.16 -11.12 -0.51
N GLN A 128 1.31 -11.78 -0.61
CA GLN A 128 1.58 -12.62 -1.77
C GLN A 128 0.76 -13.90 -1.64
N PRO A 129 -0.15 -14.20 -2.59
CA PRO A 129 -0.82 -15.48 -2.62
C PRO A 129 0.12 -16.52 -3.25
N PHE A 130 0.42 -17.57 -2.46
CA PHE A 130 1.20 -18.77 -2.81
C PHE A 130 2.71 -18.58 -2.95
#